data_AF-A0AAD6SGW5-F1
#
_entry.id   AF-A0AAD6SGW5-F1
#
_cell.length_a   1.000
_cell.length_b   1.000
_cell.length_c   1.000
_cell.angle_alpha   90.00
_cell.angle_beta   90.00
_cell.angle_gamma   90.00
#
_symmetry.space_group_name_H-M   'P 1'
#
loop_
_entity.id
_entity.type
_entity.pdbx_description
1 polymer ?
#
loop_
_entity_poly.entity_id
_entity_poly.type
_entity_poly.pdbx_seq_one_letter_code
_entity_poly.pdbx_strand_id
1 'polypeptide(L)'
;MDPWAVDTVSAKYRRARAALIALRGRAACEGFRELKASDVQLDEEREIDARARKKLGEIGTRSRRKGPTLSSKNKVFSWIWTQGGGPGEDEAALHDSVRVEWSKAKARKERWEEEVDLLREEMKRVLRFLRWRAVWWESQRGSRTEVSRELASGLQAYAACQAAMHRDITRKFKTAWDTSAATAVRTAAREDALLLESMTAFTTAEGAESREESVLVEEGSGAAV
;
A
#
# COMPACT_ATOMS: atom_id res chain seq x y z
N MET A 1 7.22 23.06 -11.70
CA MET A 1 6.55 23.10 -13.02
C MET A 1 5.29 23.90 -12.84
N ASP A 2 5.12 24.98 -13.58
CA ASP A 2 3.96 25.85 -13.39
C ASP A 2 2.72 25.22 -14.04
N PRO A 3 1.58 25.09 -13.33
CA PRO A 3 0.39 24.38 -13.83
C PRO A 3 -0.13 24.90 -15.18
N TRP A 4 0.01 26.19 -15.45
CA TRP A 4 -0.45 26.83 -16.69
C TRP A 4 0.41 26.50 -17.92
N ALA A 5 1.65 26.03 -17.73
CA ALA A 5 2.55 25.69 -18.83
C ALA A 5 2.06 24.45 -19.59
N VAL A 6 1.45 23.50 -18.89
CA VAL A 6 0.92 22.27 -19.49
C VAL A 6 -0.33 22.57 -20.34
N ASP A 7 -1.21 23.45 -19.85
CA ASP A 7 -2.44 23.84 -20.56
C ASP A 7 -2.14 24.64 -21.83
N THR A 8 -1.16 25.55 -21.78
CA THR A 8 -0.75 26.35 -22.94
C THR A 8 -0.15 25.49 -24.05
N VAL A 9 0.71 24.52 -23.71
CA VAL A 9 1.29 23.57 -24.66
C VAL A 9 0.22 22.64 -25.25
N SER A 10 -0.69 22.16 -24.41
CA SER A 10 -1.82 21.32 -24.85
C SER A 10 -2.73 22.07 -25.83
N ALA A 11 -3.05 23.34 -25.56
CA ALA A 11 -3.81 24.19 -26.45
C ALA A 11 -3.08 24.45 -27.78
N LYS A 12 -1.76 24.66 -27.74
CA LYS A 12 -0.93 24.84 -28.94
C LYS A 12 -0.99 23.60 -29.84
N TYR A 13 -0.85 22.39 -29.27
CA TYR A 13 -0.95 21.14 -30.02
C TYR A 13 -2.32 20.98 -30.69
N ARG A 14 -3.41 21.20 -29.94
CA ARG A 14 -4.78 21.11 -30.47
C ARG A 14 -5.02 22.10 -31.61
N ARG A 15 -4.56 23.36 -31.48
CA ARG A 15 -4.66 24.38 -32.53
C ARG A 15 -3.85 24.01 -33.77
N ALA A 16 -2.61 23.54 -33.60
CA ALA A 16 -1.75 23.13 -34.70
C ALA A 16 -2.37 21.96 -35.47
N ARG A 17 -2.91 20.96 -34.77
CA ARG A 17 -3.62 19.83 -35.39
C ARG A 17 -4.86 20.29 -36.15
N ALA A 18 -5.68 21.17 -35.57
CA ALA A 18 -6.86 21.71 -36.24
C ALA A 18 -6.50 22.49 -37.52
N ALA A 19 -5.45 23.31 -37.48
CA ALA A 19 -4.95 24.01 -38.66
C ALA A 19 -4.45 23.04 -39.74
N LEU A 20 -3.78 21.96 -39.33
CA LEU A 20 -3.27 20.94 -40.24
C LEU A 20 -4.40 20.17 -40.96
N ILE A 21 -5.48 19.86 -40.24
CA ILE A 21 -6.71 19.29 -40.82
C ILE A 21 -7.33 20.26 -41.83
N ALA A 22 -7.41 21.55 -41.48
CA ALA A 22 -8.01 22.56 -42.34
C ALA A 22 -7.23 22.78 -43.64
N LEU A 23 -5.90 22.68 -43.59
CA LEU A 23 -5.03 22.98 -44.73
C LEU A 23 -4.76 21.77 -45.65
N ARG A 24 -4.64 20.56 -45.09
CA ARG A 24 -4.22 19.36 -45.83
C ARG A 24 -5.21 18.18 -45.74
N GLY A 25 -6.35 18.38 -45.09
CA GLY A 25 -7.32 17.33 -44.85
C GLY A 25 -6.90 16.33 -43.77
N ARG A 26 -7.80 15.40 -43.47
CA ARG A 26 -7.65 14.47 -42.34
C ARG A 26 -6.49 13.47 -42.50
N ALA A 27 -6.13 13.11 -43.73
CA ALA A 27 -5.04 12.17 -44.03
C ALA A 27 -3.65 12.71 -43.59
N ALA A 28 -3.47 14.03 -43.58
CA ALA A 28 -2.22 14.64 -43.11
C ALA A 28 -2.02 14.50 -41.59
N CYS A 29 -3.04 14.08 -40.84
CA CYS A 29 -3.00 13.85 -39.40
C CYS A 29 -2.78 12.38 -39.01
N GLU A 30 -2.51 11.47 -39.94
CA GLU A 30 -2.33 10.05 -39.63
C GLU A 30 -1.26 9.78 -38.57
N GLY A 31 -0.21 10.61 -38.51
CA GLY A 31 0.83 10.55 -37.47
C GLY A 31 0.55 11.35 -36.19
N PHE A 32 -0.55 12.12 -36.12
CA PHE A 32 -0.85 13.04 -35.01
C PHE A 32 -2.19 12.70 -34.34
N ARG A 33 -2.11 11.96 -33.24
CA ARG A 33 -3.28 11.53 -32.44
C ARG A 33 -3.99 12.70 -31.78
N GLU A 34 -5.27 12.51 -31.48
CA GLU A 34 -6.07 13.53 -30.79
C GLU A 34 -5.72 13.59 -29.30
N LEU A 35 -5.46 14.80 -28.78
CA LEU A 35 -5.10 15.03 -27.38
C LEU A 35 -6.34 15.44 -26.56
N LYS A 36 -6.89 14.49 -25.80
CA LYS A 36 -8.01 14.72 -24.88
C LYS A 36 -7.53 15.39 -23.60
N ALA A 37 -8.44 16.03 -22.86
CA ALA A 37 -8.11 16.64 -21.56
C ALA A 37 -7.66 15.59 -20.53
N SER A 38 -8.22 14.38 -20.62
CA SER A 38 -7.82 13.22 -19.81
C SER A 38 -6.39 12.75 -20.07
N ASP A 39 -5.84 13.00 -21.27
CA ASP A 39 -4.53 12.48 -21.66
C ASP A 39 -3.40 13.24 -20.97
N VAL A 40 -3.62 14.52 -20.67
CA VAL A 40 -2.67 15.48 -20.10
C VAL A 40 -2.60 15.39 -18.58
N GLN A 41 -3.58 14.73 -17.96
CA GLN A 41 -3.56 14.49 -16.52
C GLN A 41 -2.41 13.53 -16.22
N LEU A 42 -1.34 14.07 -15.62
CA LEU A 42 -0.37 13.27 -14.88
C LEU A 42 -1.14 12.58 -13.76
N ASP A 43 -1.46 11.30 -13.93
CA ASP A 43 -1.62 10.45 -12.77
C ASP A 43 -0.21 10.37 -12.17
N GLU A 44 0.06 11.20 -11.18
CA GLU A 44 1.10 10.88 -10.23
C GLU A 44 0.91 9.41 -9.89
N GLU A 45 1.97 8.61 -10.04
CA GLU A 45 2.09 7.34 -9.35
C GLU A 45 1.96 7.63 -7.86
N ARG A 46 0.73 7.85 -7.39
CA ARG A 46 0.39 7.79 -5.98
C ARG A 46 0.52 6.33 -5.67
N GLU A 47 1.76 6.04 -5.32
CA GLU A 47 2.38 4.83 -4.88
C GLU A 47 1.36 3.79 -4.43
N ILE A 48 1.69 2.55 -4.77
CA ILE A 48 1.10 1.26 -4.38
C ILE A 48 0.63 1.21 -2.90
N ASP A 49 1.08 2.14 -2.08
CA ASP A 49 0.60 2.59 -0.77
C ASP A 49 -0.88 2.99 -0.64
N ALA A 50 -1.65 3.22 -1.69
CA ALA A 50 -3.06 3.63 -1.55
C ALA A 50 -3.90 2.59 -0.77
N ARG A 51 -3.59 1.29 -0.93
CA ARG A 51 -4.19 0.21 -0.12
C ARG A 51 -3.71 0.23 1.33
N ALA A 52 -2.42 0.46 1.56
CA ALA A 52 -1.83 0.53 2.90
C ALA A 52 -2.33 1.75 3.70
N ARG A 53 -2.42 2.91 3.06
CA ARG A 53 -2.91 4.18 3.62
C ARG A 53 -4.41 4.14 3.94
N LYS A 54 -5.21 3.42 3.13
CA LYS A 54 -6.63 3.20 3.42
C LYS A 54 -6.81 2.35 4.69
N LYS A 55 -6.01 1.29 4.84
CA LYS A 55 -6.00 0.41 6.03
C LYS A 55 -5.55 1.15 7.31
N LEU A 56 -4.60 2.07 7.19
CA LEU A 56 -4.16 2.91 8.32
C LEU A 56 -5.22 3.95 8.73
N GLY A 57 -6.04 4.42 7.77
CA GLY A 57 -7.14 5.34 8.01
C GLY A 57 -8.37 4.71 8.68
N GLU A 58 -8.59 3.40 8.51
CA GLU A 58 -9.68 2.66 9.16
C GLU A 58 -9.44 2.43 10.66
N ILE A 59 -8.18 2.47 11.11
CA ILE A 59 -7.79 2.29 12.53
C ILE A 59 -7.89 3.62 13.33
N GLY A 60 -7.90 4.78 12.64
CA GLY A 60 -7.95 6.10 13.27
C GLY A 60 -9.30 6.79 13.09
N THR A 61 -10.03 7.02 14.18
CA THR A 61 -11.29 7.78 14.25
C THR A 61 -11.11 9.28 14.02
N ARG A 62 -10.55 9.70 12.89
CA ARG A 62 -10.57 11.10 12.46
C ARG A 62 -11.03 11.21 11.02
N SER A 63 -12.30 11.59 10.90
CA SER A 63 -12.95 12.04 9.67
C SER A 63 -12.01 12.94 8.85
N ARG A 64 -11.59 12.47 7.68
CA ARG A 64 -10.87 13.27 6.69
C ARG A 64 -11.73 13.38 5.44
N ARG A 65 -11.90 14.62 5.00
CA ARG A 65 -12.67 15.01 3.80
C ARG A 65 -12.34 14.10 2.62
N LYS A 66 -13.40 13.54 2.04
CA LYS A 66 -13.40 12.67 0.87
C LYS A 66 -12.94 13.49 -0.35
N GLY A 67 -11.63 13.49 -0.62
CA GLY A 67 -11.12 13.88 -1.94
C GLY A 67 -11.49 12.80 -2.97
N PRO A 68 -11.63 13.13 -4.26
CA PRO A 68 -12.12 12.19 -5.27
C PRO A 68 -11.20 10.97 -5.35
N THR A 69 -11.74 9.82 -4.98
CA THR A 69 -11.10 8.51 -5.06
C THR A 69 -11.19 8.00 -6.49
N LEU A 70 -10.20 8.30 -7.32
CA LEU A 70 -10.06 7.64 -8.62
C LEU A 70 -9.27 6.33 -8.45
N SER A 71 -9.87 5.33 -7.82
CA SER A 71 -9.36 3.96 -7.85
C SER A 71 -9.87 3.30 -9.13
N SER A 72 -9.18 3.54 -10.24
CA SER A 72 -9.42 2.77 -11.46
C SER A 72 -8.42 1.63 -11.52
N LYS A 73 -8.94 0.41 -11.35
CA LYS A 73 -8.18 -0.84 -11.30
C LYS A 73 -7.61 -1.24 -12.66
N ASN A 74 -8.02 -0.55 -13.74
CA ASN A 74 -7.64 -0.79 -15.13
C ASN A 74 -7.46 0.55 -15.88
N LYS A 75 -6.66 1.48 -15.37
CA LYS A 75 -6.43 2.75 -16.07
C LYS A 75 -5.32 2.56 -17.10
N VAL A 76 -5.71 2.44 -18.37
CA VAL A 76 -4.78 2.45 -19.51
C VAL A 76 -4.11 3.83 -19.55
N PHE A 77 -2.79 3.88 -19.46
CA PHE A 77 -2.02 5.12 -19.59
C PHE A 77 -2.35 5.80 -20.92
N SER A 78 -2.42 7.13 -20.95
CA SER A 78 -2.71 7.86 -22.18
C SER A 78 -1.59 7.63 -23.21
N TRP A 79 -1.92 7.77 -24.49
CA TRP A 79 -0.99 7.53 -25.60
C TRP A 79 0.25 8.45 -25.58
N ILE A 80 0.20 9.57 -24.86
CA ILE A 80 1.37 10.45 -24.66
C ILE A 80 2.37 9.89 -23.65
N TRP A 81 1.94 8.94 -22.80
CA TRP A 81 2.76 8.25 -21.80
C TRP A 81 3.03 6.79 -22.16
N THR A 82 2.52 6.32 -23.31
CA THR A 82 2.76 4.96 -23.82
C THR A 82 3.61 5.01 -25.09
N GLN A 83 4.44 3.99 -25.26
CA GLN A 83 5.27 3.75 -26.43
C GLN A 83 4.41 3.76 -27.72
N GLY A 84 4.81 4.58 -28.70
CA GLY A 84 4.21 4.75 -30.02
C GLY A 84 3.44 6.07 -30.21
N GLY A 85 3.73 7.10 -29.42
CA GLY A 85 2.97 8.35 -29.35
C GLY A 85 3.36 9.38 -30.41
N GLY A 86 4.59 9.35 -30.93
CA GLY A 86 5.08 10.31 -31.92
C GLY A 86 5.59 9.67 -33.22
N PRO A 87 5.50 10.37 -34.36
CA PRO A 87 6.13 9.92 -35.59
C PRO A 87 7.66 9.86 -35.43
N GLY A 88 8.26 8.69 -35.67
CA GLY A 88 9.71 8.47 -35.63
C GLY A 88 10.28 7.98 -34.30
N GLU A 89 9.52 7.24 -33.49
CA GLU A 89 10.05 6.65 -32.26
C GLU A 89 11.17 5.63 -32.53
N ASP A 90 12.37 5.95 -32.04
CA ASP A 90 13.54 5.08 -32.05
C ASP A 90 13.39 3.97 -30.99
N GLU A 91 13.62 2.73 -31.42
CA GLU A 91 13.72 1.53 -30.57
C GLU A 91 14.67 1.74 -29.36
N ALA A 92 15.67 2.61 -29.51
CA ALA A 92 16.59 3.01 -28.44
C ALA A 92 15.90 3.70 -27.24
N ALA A 93 14.93 4.59 -27.47
CA ALA A 93 14.22 5.29 -26.40
C ALA A 93 13.38 4.31 -25.56
N LEU A 94 12.90 3.25 -26.20
CA LEU A 94 12.08 2.20 -25.60
C LEU A 94 12.96 1.32 -24.71
N HIS A 95 14.12 0.90 -25.21
CA HIS A 95 15.11 0.22 -24.40
C HIS A 95 15.56 1.05 -23.19
N ASP A 96 15.71 2.36 -23.33
CA ASP A 96 16.09 3.24 -22.23
C ASP A 96 14.98 3.33 -21.16
N SER A 97 13.71 3.48 -21.55
CA SER A 97 12.59 3.45 -20.60
C SER A 97 12.51 2.12 -19.83
N VAL A 98 12.70 0.99 -20.52
CA VAL A 98 12.72 -0.35 -19.89
C VAL A 98 13.92 -0.49 -18.95
N ARG A 99 15.09 0.03 -19.31
CA ARG A 99 16.28 0.04 -18.43
C ARG A 99 16.05 0.88 -17.17
N VAL A 100 15.39 2.02 -17.30
CA VAL A 100 15.02 2.87 -16.15
C VAL A 100 14.07 2.13 -15.23
N GLU A 101 12.99 1.53 -15.76
CA GLU A 101 12.03 0.79 -14.94
C GLU A 101 12.65 -0.45 -14.28
N TRP A 102 13.49 -1.19 -15.01
CA TRP A 102 14.25 -2.29 -14.44
C TRP A 102 15.19 -1.83 -13.32
N SER A 103 15.90 -0.72 -13.52
CA SER A 103 16.80 -0.15 -12.51
C SER A 103 16.04 0.28 -11.26
N LYS A 104 14.86 0.91 -11.41
CA LYS A 104 13.97 1.25 -10.30
C LYS A 104 13.49 -0.01 -9.57
N ALA A 105 13.04 -1.03 -10.31
CA ALA A 105 12.58 -2.29 -9.73
C ALA A 105 13.70 -3.02 -8.96
N LYS A 106 14.91 -3.04 -9.53
CA LYS A 106 16.11 -3.59 -8.88
C LYS A 106 16.45 -2.83 -7.59
N ALA A 107 16.47 -1.51 -7.63
CA ALA A 107 16.74 -0.69 -6.43
C ALA A 107 15.71 -0.92 -5.32
N ARG A 108 14.43 -1.09 -5.67
CA ARG A 108 13.37 -1.45 -4.69
C ARG A 108 13.60 -2.85 -4.12
N LYS A 109 13.97 -3.83 -4.94
CA LYS A 109 14.31 -5.18 -4.49
C LYS A 109 15.49 -5.17 -3.52
N GLU A 110 16.58 -4.49 -3.89
CA GLU A 110 17.79 -4.41 -3.06
C GLU A 110 17.48 -3.74 -1.72
N ARG A 111 16.74 -2.63 -1.72
CA ARG A 111 16.28 -1.99 -0.48
C ARG A 111 15.43 -2.92 0.38
N TRP A 112 14.49 -3.65 -0.24
CA TRP A 112 13.65 -4.62 0.49
C TRP A 112 14.50 -5.73 1.12
N GLU A 113 15.50 -6.24 0.40
CA GLU A 113 16.43 -7.24 0.94
C GLU A 113 17.22 -6.68 2.14
N GLU A 114 17.72 -5.45 2.04
CA GLU A 114 18.38 -4.75 3.15
C GLU A 114 17.44 -4.57 4.36
N GLU A 115 16.19 -4.15 4.14
CA GLU A 115 15.18 -3.98 5.19
C GLU A 115 14.87 -5.29 5.92
N VAL A 116 14.78 -6.41 5.20
CA VAL A 116 14.58 -7.74 5.79
C VAL A 116 15.76 -8.13 6.67
N ASP A 117 17.00 -7.87 6.23
CA ASP A 117 18.19 -8.17 7.01
C ASP A 117 18.33 -7.25 8.24
N LEU A 118 18.00 -5.97 8.12
CA LEU A 118 17.92 -5.04 9.24
C LEU A 118 16.89 -5.50 10.27
N LEU A 119 15.70 -5.90 9.84
CA LEU A 119 14.64 -6.38 10.73
C LEU A 119 15.10 -7.62 11.52
N ARG A 120 15.76 -8.58 10.86
CA ARG A 120 16.32 -9.77 11.53
C ARG A 120 17.34 -9.39 12.60
N GLU A 121 18.17 -8.38 12.34
CA GLU A 121 19.14 -7.91 13.31
C GLU A 121 18.48 -7.14 14.46
N GLU A 122 17.46 -6.33 14.19
CA GLU A 122 16.66 -5.69 15.23
C GLU A 122 15.97 -6.70 16.15
N MET A 123 15.39 -7.76 15.60
CA MET A 123 14.81 -8.86 16.40
C MET A 123 15.86 -9.43 17.37
N LYS A 124 17.08 -9.71 16.90
CA LYS A 124 18.18 -10.18 17.79
C LYS A 124 18.56 -9.13 18.84
N ARG A 125 18.65 -7.86 18.46
CA ARG A 125 18.97 -6.74 19.37
C ARG A 125 17.91 -6.60 20.45
N VAL A 126 16.63 -6.70 20.12
CA VAL A 126 15.52 -6.67 21.07
C VAL A 126 15.64 -7.83 22.07
N LEU A 127 15.88 -9.06 21.62
CA LEU A 127 16.08 -10.19 22.54
C LEU A 127 17.31 -10.01 23.44
N ARG A 128 18.39 -9.41 22.93
CA ARG A 128 19.59 -9.13 23.73
C ARG A 128 19.32 -8.05 24.77
N PHE A 129 18.64 -6.97 24.38
CA PHE A 129 18.26 -5.88 25.26
C PHE A 129 17.34 -6.37 26.39
N LEU A 130 16.29 -7.13 26.08
CA LEU A 130 15.36 -7.64 27.10
C LEU A 130 16.05 -8.56 28.12
N ARG A 131 16.95 -9.44 27.65
CA ARG A 131 17.76 -10.29 28.53
C ARG A 131 18.68 -9.47 29.43
N TRP A 132 19.39 -8.51 28.86
CA TRP A 132 20.22 -7.59 29.63
C TRP A 132 19.39 -6.81 30.66
N ARG A 133 18.22 -6.32 30.28
CA ARG A 133 17.32 -5.56 31.14
C ARG A 133 16.79 -6.40 32.30
N ALA A 134 16.49 -7.68 32.07
CA ALA A 134 16.12 -8.60 33.13
C ALA A 134 17.24 -8.77 34.17
N VAL A 135 18.49 -8.96 33.71
CA VAL A 135 19.67 -9.05 34.60
C VAL A 135 19.89 -7.74 35.35
N TRP A 136 19.74 -6.60 34.67
CA TRP A 136 19.83 -5.29 35.29
C TRP A 136 18.80 -5.11 36.40
N TRP A 137 17.55 -5.56 36.20
CA TRP A 137 16.54 -5.52 37.26
C TRP A 137 16.90 -6.41 38.45
N GLU A 138 17.48 -7.59 38.21
CA GLU A 138 17.97 -8.43 39.30
C GLU A 138 19.10 -7.76 40.10
N SER A 139 20.00 -7.05 39.42
CA SER A 139 21.07 -6.30 40.10
C SER A 139 20.55 -5.10 40.89
N GLN A 140 19.31 -4.64 40.64
CA GLN A 140 18.69 -3.58 41.46
C GLN A 140 18.16 -4.09 42.81
N ARG A 141 18.07 -5.41 43.00
CA ARG A 141 17.65 -5.97 44.29
C ARG A 141 18.65 -5.59 45.37
N GLY A 142 18.20 -4.80 46.34
CA GLY A 142 19.06 -4.34 47.44
C GLY A 142 20.01 -3.20 47.08
N SER A 143 19.88 -2.55 45.91
CA SER A 143 20.71 -1.39 45.56
C SER A 143 20.42 -0.16 46.44
N ARG A 144 19.21 -0.07 46.99
CA ARG A 144 18.82 0.95 47.98
C ARG A 144 18.83 0.32 49.37
N THR A 145 19.80 0.72 50.19
CA THR A 145 20.03 0.21 51.55
C THR A 145 19.47 1.14 52.63
N GLU A 146 19.34 2.43 52.36
CA GLU A 146 18.83 3.46 53.29
C GLU A 146 17.30 3.61 53.24
N VAL A 147 16.56 2.51 53.36
CA VAL A 147 15.09 2.49 53.29
C VAL A 147 14.51 1.60 54.39
N SER A 148 13.25 1.86 54.76
CA SER A 148 12.55 1.01 55.73
C SER A 148 12.51 -0.44 55.25
N ARG A 149 12.50 -1.39 56.19
CA ARG A 149 12.50 -2.83 55.88
C ARG A 149 11.33 -3.23 54.97
N GLU A 150 10.15 -2.65 55.20
CA GLU A 150 8.96 -2.88 54.38
C GLU A 150 9.16 -2.41 52.95
N LEU A 151 9.69 -1.19 52.78
CA LEU A 151 9.99 -0.63 51.46
C LEU A 151 11.10 -1.43 50.75
N ALA A 152 12.13 -1.87 51.47
CA ALA A 152 13.19 -2.73 50.92
C ALA A 152 12.61 -4.04 50.36
N SER A 153 11.71 -4.69 51.11
CA SER A 153 11.01 -5.89 50.67
C SER A 153 10.17 -5.63 49.41
N GLY A 154 9.43 -4.52 49.38
CA GLY A 154 8.63 -4.10 48.22
C GLY A 154 9.49 -3.84 46.99
N LEU A 155 10.62 -3.15 47.13
CA LEU A 155 11.56 -2.88 46.04
C LEU A 155 12.19 -4.17 45.49
N GLN A 156 12.55 -5.11 46.36
CA GLN A 156 13.08 -6.41 45.94
C GLN A 156 12.03 -7.23 45.19
N ALA A 157 10.79 -7.26 45.68
CA ALA A 157 9.68 -7.93 45.01
C ALA A 157 9.39 -7.29 43.64
N TYR A 158 9.36 -5.96 43.58
CA TYR A 158 9.14 -5.23 42.33
C TYR A 158 10.23 -5.49 41.30
N ALA A 159 11.50 -5.43 41.70
CA ALA A 159 12.63 -5.74 40.84
C ALA A 159 12.56 -7.18 40.31
N ALA A 160 12.18 -8.15 41.15
CA ALA A 160 11.97 -9.53 40.74
C ALA A 160 10.81 -9.67 39.73
N CYS A 161 9.68 -9.01 39.96
CA CYS A 161 8.55 -8.98 39.03
C CYS A 161 8.95 -8.37 37.68
N GLN A 162 9.71 -7.28 37.68
CA GLN A 162 10.20 -6.67 36.44
C GLN A 162 11.15 -7.60 35.68
N ALA A 163 12.08 -8.26 36.37
CA ALA A 163 12.97 -9.24 35.75
C ALA A 163 12.19 -10.41 35.13
N ALA A 164 11.19 -10.95 35.84
CA ALA A 164 10.31 -12.00 35.33
C ALA A 164 9.53 -11.54 34.08
N MET A 165 8.94 -10.35 34.11
CA MET A 165 8.21 -9.78 32.97
C MET A 165 9.08 -9.68 31.71
N HIS A 166 10.32 -9.17 31.83
CA HIS A 166 11.22 -9.05 30.69
C HIS A 166 11.63 -10.42 30.13
N ARG A 167 11.81 -11.43 31.00
CA ARG A 167 12.05 -12.82 30.57
C ARG A 167 10.86 -13.40 29.82
N ASP A 168 9.65 -13.12 30.26
CA ASP A 168 8.44 -13.62 29.60
C ASP A 168 8.20 -12.96 28.25
N ILE A 169 8.42 -11.64 28.12
CA ILE A 169 8.41 -10.95 26.81
C ILE A 169 9.47 -11.55 25.90
N THR A 170 10.69 -11.77 26.40
CA THR A 170 11.78 -12.41 25.64
C THR A 170 11.35 -13.78 25.12
N ARG A 171 10.73 -14.60 25.97
CA ARG A 171 10.26 -15.94 25.61
C ARG A 171 9.20 -15.87 24.52
N LYS A 172 8.18 -15.03 24.69
CA LYS A 172 7.10 -14.84 23.72
C LYS A 172 7.64 -14.40 22.36
N PHE A 173 8.51 -13.39 22.35
CA PHE A 173 9.14 -12.90 21.12
C PHE A 173 10.01 -13.96 20.47
N LYS A 174 10.84 -14.66 21.25
CA LYS A 174 11.67 -15.75 20.74
C LYS A 174 10.81 -16.84 20.10
N THR A 175 9.74 -17.30 20.76
CA THR A 175 8.83 -18.31 20.20
C THR A 175 8.15 -17.83 18.92
N ALA A 176 7.67 -16.58 18.90
CA ALA A 176 7.08 -15.98 17.72
C ALA A 176 8.08 -15.87 16.55
N TRP A 177 9.33 -15.51 16.84
CA TRP A 177 10.37 -15.28 15.84
C TRP A 177 11.12 -16.53 15.39
N ASP A 178 11.16 -17.58 16.21
CA ASP A 178 11.67 -18.91 15.86
C ASP A 178 10.67 -19.67 14.96
N THR A 179 9.43 -19.18 14.82
CA THR A 179 8.45 -19.74 13.88
C THR A 179 8.97 -19.58 12.46
N SER A 180 9.16 -20.71 11.76
CA SER A 180 9.70 -20.73 10.40
C SER A 180 8.99 -19.71 9.49
N ALA A 181 9.75 -18.96 8.71
CA ALA A 181 9.20 -18.06 7.70
C ALA A 181 8.20 -18.77 6.77
N ALA A 182 8.41 -20.05 6.46
CA ALA A 182 7.46 -20.84 5.69
C ALA A 182 6.12 -21.06 6.42
N THR A 183 6.16 -21.22 7.75
CA THR A 183 4.96 -21.33 8.57
C THR A 183 4.27 -19.98 8.69
N ALA A 184 5.02 -18.89 8.91
CA ALA A 184 4.49 -17.54 8.95
C ALA A 184 3.84 -17.11 7.61
N VAL A 185 4.46 -17.47 6.49
CA VAL A 185 3.89 -17.23 5.15
C VAL A 185 2.65 -18.07 4.92
N ARG A 186 2.64 -19.35 5.32
CA ARG A 186 1.43 -20.20 5.22
C ARG A 186 0.28 -19.69 6.07
N THR A 187 0.56 -19.18 7.28
CA THR A 187 -0.48 -18.58 8.14
C THR A 187 -1.00 -17.29 7.55
N ALA A 188 -0.11 -16.39 7.08
CA ALA A 188 -0.51 -15.15 6.44
C ALA A 188 -1.33 -15.40 5.16
N ALA A 189 -0.90 -16.34 4.31
CA ALA A 189 -1.63 -16.73 3.11
C ALA A 189 -3.00 -17.33 3.43
N ARG A 190 -3.11 -18.08 4.54
CA ARG A 190 -4.39 -18.62 5.01
C ARG A 190 -5.30 -17.51 5.55
N GLU A 191 -4.76 -16.57 6.31
CA GLU A 191 -5.51 -15.40 6.79
C GLU A 191 -6.01 -14.54 5.62
N ASP A 192 -5.17 -14.29 4.62
CA ASP A 192 -5.57 -13.58 3.40
C ASP A 192 -6.65 -14.33 2.62
N ALA A 193 -6.56 -15.67 2.54
CA ALA A 193 -7.58 -16.50 1.91
C ALA A 193 -8.92 -16.44 2.66
N LEU A 194 -8.91 -16.49 4.00
CA LEU A 194 -10.12 -16.35 4.83
C LEU A 194 -10.73 -14.94 4.74
N LEU A 195 -9.89 -13.91 4.63
CA LEU A 195 -10.34 -12.55 4.41
C LEU A 195 -11.01 -12.42 3.04
N LEU A 196 -10.42 -13.01 1.99
CA LEU A 196 -11.03 -13.08 0.66
C LEU A 196 -12.38 -13.79 0.68
N GLU A 197 -12.46 -14.93 1.37
CA GLU A 197 -13.68 -15.73 1.49
C GLU A 197 -14.78 -14.95 2.23
N SER A 198 -14.45 -14.28 3.34
CA SER A 198 -15.41 -13.42 4.08
C SER A 198 -15.86 -12.19 3.29
N MET A 199 -14.98 -11.60 2.48
CA MET A 199 -15.33 -10.49 1.58
C MET A 199 -16.26 -10.95 0.46
N THR A 200 -16.02 -12.13 -0.13
CA THR A 200 -16.90 -12.68 -1.17
C THR A 200 -18.27 -13.10 -0.62
N ALA A 201 -18.31 -13.63 0.62
CA ALA A 201 -19.55 -14.01 1.28
C ALA A 201 -20.44 -12.78 1.56
N PHE A 202 -19.84 -11.66 2.00
CA PHE A 202 -20.57 -10.41 2.21
C PHE A 202 -21.16 -9.83 0.92
N THR A 203 -20.41 -9.86 -0.19
CA THR A 203 -20.94 -9.38 -1.49
C THR A 203 -22.01 -10.28 -2.09
N THR A 204 -22.01 -11.58 -1.76
CA THR A 204 -23.02 -12.52 -2.26
C THR A 204 -24.34 -12.37 -1.49
N ALA A 205 -24.28 -12.02 -0.20
CA ALA A 205 -25.45 -11.70 0.60
C ALA A 205 -26.15 -10.39 0.15
N GLU A 206 -25.39 -9.31 -0.10
CA GLU A 206 -25.93 -8.06 -0.68
C GLU A 206 -26.54 -8.29 -2.08
N GLY A 207 -25.92 -9.15 -2.90
CA GLY A 207 -26.42 -9.49 -4.23
C GLY A 207 -27.67 -10.39 -4.24
N ALA A 208 -27.88 -11.19 -3.19
CA ALA A 208 -29.07 -12.04 -3.06
C ALA A 208 -30.29 -11.25 -2.58
N GLU A 209 -30.11 -10.33 -1.63
CA GLU A 209 -31.18 -9.45 -1.13
C GLU A 209 -31.70 -8.52 -2.25
N SER A 210 -30.79 -8.03 -3.12
CA SER A 210 -31.14 -7.25 -4.32
C SER A 210 -31.87 -8.06 -5.40
N ARG A 211 -31.68 -9.38 -5.44
CA ARG A 211 -32.25 -10.26 -6.47
C ARG A 211 -33.65 -10.76 -6.07
N GLU A 212 -33.89 -10.98 -4.78
CA GLU A 212 -35.24 -11.27 -4.26
C GLU A 212 -36.17 -10.06 -4.39
N GLU A 213 -35.68 -8.82 -4.23
CA GLU A 213 -36.46 -7.61 -4.48
C GLU A 213 -36.81 -7.43 -5.97
N SER A 214 -35.93 -7.86 -6.90
CA SER A 214 -36.21 -7.79 -8.35
C SER A 214 -37.20 -8.84 -8.86
N VAL A 215 -37.26 -10.04 -8.25
CA VAL A 215 -38.19 -11.11 -8.65
C VAL A 215 -39.63 -10.79 -8.19
N LEU A 216 -39.80 -10.07 -7.07
CA LEU A 216 -41.12 -9.63 -6.61
C LEU A 216 -41.72 -8.49 -7.46
N VAL A 217 -40.92 -7.80 -8.28
CA VAL A 217 -41.41 -6.73 -9.17
C VAL A 217 -41.92 -7.29 -10.52
N GLU A 218 -41.39 -8.42 -11.01
CA GLU A 218 -41.85 -9.00 -12.29
C GLU A 218 -43.16 -9.81 -12.20
N GLU A 219 -43.52 -10.39 -11.05
CA GLU A 219 -44.79 -11.14 -10.93
C GLU A 219 -46.04 -10.23 -10.79
N GLY A 220 -45.87 -8.92 -10.60
CA GLY A 220 -46.99 -7.97 -10.45
C GLY A 220 -47.55 -7.36 -11.74
N SER A 221 -46.92 -7.58 -12.91
CA SER A 221 -47.27 -6.86 -14.15
C SER A 221 -48.18 -7.64 -15.13
N GLY A 222 -48.68 -8.82 -14.75
CA GLY A 222 -49.33 -9.75 -15.67
C GLY A 222 -50.78 -10.13 -15.34
N ALA A 223 -51.66 -9.20 -14.96
CA ALA A 223 -53.10 -9.51 -14.88
C ALA A 223 -53.98 -8.25 -14.99
N ALA A 224 -54.26 -7.80 -16.22
CA ALA A 224 -55.45 -7.01 -16.54
C ALA A 224 -55.79 -7.17 -18.03
N VAL A 225 -56.76 -8.03 -18.32
CA VAL A 225 -57.59 -8.02 -19.54
C VAL A 225 -59.03 -7.94 -19.09
#